data_AF-A0A962JUY4-F1
#
_entry.id   AF-A0A962JUY4-F1
#
_cell.length_a   1.000
_cell.length_b   1.000
_cell.length_c   1.000
_cell.angle_alpha   90.00
_cell.angle_beta   90.00
_cell.angle_gamma   90.00
#
_symmetry.space_group_name_H-M   'P 1'
#
loop_
_entity.id
_entity.type
_entity.pdbx_description
1 polymer ?
#
loop_
_entity_poly.entity_id
_entity_poly.type
_entity_poly.pdbx_seq_one_letter_code
_entity_poly.pdbx_strand_id
1 'polypeptide(L)'
;MNKLMRIIGWTFLFLVFIASIVFSYANPEPVALSFGFAALPPQPLAVWIIAAFVIGGLCGLLLGVGFMRGLRARMEIRRLRSQLEKSTQALEALKAEKHSVNENK
;
A
#
# COMPACT_ATOMS: atom_id res chain seq x y z
N MET A 1 7.72 9.38 -6.88
CA MET A 1 8.38 8.52 -5.87
C MET A 1 9.75 9.10 -5.58
N ASN A 2 10.02 9.39 -4.31
CA ASN A 2 11.25 10.04 -3.89
C ASN A 2 12.43 9.16 -4.31
N LYS A 3 13.50 9.73 -4.91
CA LYS A 3 14.64 8.95 -5.43
C LYS A 3 15.17 7.94 -4.41
N LEU A 4 15.15 8.30 -3.12
CA LEU A 4 15.50 7.46 -1.99
C LEU A 4 14.65 6.19 -1.89
N MET A 5 13.33 6.30 -2.01
CA MET A 5 12.42 5.15 -1.92
C MET A 5 12.62 4.17 -3.07
N ARG A 6 13.01 4.68 -4.24
CA ARG A 6 13.39 3.85 -5.39
C ARG A 6 14.70 3.11 -5.14
N ILE A 7 15.72 3.80 -4.61
CA ILE A 7 17.00 3.17 -4.26
C ILE A 7 16.81 2.08 -3.20
N ILE A 8 16.08 2.37 -2.13
CA ILE A 8 15.77 1.39 -1.06
C ILE A 8 15.07 0.16 -1.65
N GLY A 9 14.09 0.35 -2.54
CA GLY A 9 13.40 -0.75 -3.19
C GLY A 9 14.32 -1.62 -4.06
N TRP A 10 15.21 -1.00 -4.85
CA TRP A 10 16.18 -1.73 -5.65
C TRP A 10 17.22 -2.47 -4.80
N THR A 11 17.73 -1.84 -3.74
CA THR A 11 18.66 -2.48 -2.80
C THR A 11 18.01 -3.67 -2.11
N PHE A 12 16.77 -3.53 -1.65
CA PHE A 12 16.02 -4.63 -1.06
C PHE A 12 15.82 -5.79 -2.06
N LEU A 13 15.40 -5.48 -3.29
CA LEU A 13 15.22 -6.49 -4.34
C LEU A 13 16.52 -7.23 -4.65
N PHE A 14 17.63 -6.50 -4.74
CA PHE A 14 18.95 -7.08 -4.96
C PHE A 14 19.36 -8.00 -3.80
N LEU A 15 19.12 -7.59 -2.55
CA LEU A 15 19.42 -8.42 -1.38
C LEU A 15 18.59 -9.71 -1.37
N VAL A 16 17.29 -9.62 -1.66
CA VAL A 16 16.41 -10.79 -1.78
C VAL A 16 16.86 -11.70 -2.91
N PHE A 17 17.32 -11.13 -4.03
CA PHE A 17 17.83 -11.91 -5.16
C PHE A 17 19.09 -12.70 -4.79
N ILE A 18 20.08 -12.06 -4.17
CA ILE A 18 21.29 -12.74 -3.68
C ILE A 18 20.94 -13.80 -2.65
N ALA A 19 20.07 -13.48 -1.69
CA ALA A 19 19.61 -14.45 -0.69
C ALA A 19 18.93 -15.66 -1.34
N SER A 20 18.13 -15.45 -2.39
CA SER A 20 17.45 -16.53 -3.12
C SER A 20 18.45 -17.45 -3.83
N ILE A 21 19.49 -16.90 -4.45
CA ILE A 21 20.56 -17.69 -5.09
C ILE A 21 21.31 -18.52 -4.04
N VAL A 22 21.77 -17.87 -2.96
CA VAL A 22 22.52 -18.53 -1.89
C VAL A 22 21.67 -19.62 -1.26
N PHE A 23 20.39 -19.35 -1.00
CA PHE A 23 19.45 -20.32 -0.44
C PHE A 23 19.25 -21.52 -1.38
N SER A 24 19.05 -21.27 -2.69
CA SER A 24 18.88 -22.32 -3.68
C SER A 24 20.14 -23.18 -3.85
N TYR A 25 21.33 -22.59 -3.76
CA TYR A 25 22.58 -23.31 -3.84
C TYR A 25 22.85 -24.14 -2.58
N ALA A 26 22.58 -23.57 -1.40
CA ALA A 26 22.80 -24.23 -0.12
C ALA A 26 21.76 -25.32 0.21
N ASN A 27 20.58 -25.28 -0.41
CA ASN A 27 19.47 -26.20 -0.14
C ASN A 27 18.95 -26.84 -1.44
N PRO A 28 19.76 -27.67 -2.12
CA PRO A 28 19.34 -28.35 -3.35
C PRO A 28 18.41 -29.54 -3.11
N GLU A 29 18.26 -29.97 -1.84
CA GLU A 29 17.50 -31.16 -1.48
C GLU A 29 16.04 -31.03 -1.95
N PRO A 30 15.52 -32.04 -2.67
CA PRO A 30 14.15 -32.04 -3.14
C PRO A 30 13.21 -32.41 -1.99
N VAL A 31 12.27 -31.50 -1.68
CA VAL A 31 11.27 -31.66 -0.61
C VAL A 31 9.88 -31.70 -1.23
N ALA A 32 9.11 -32.72 -0.89
CA ALA A 32 7.70 -32.81 -1.23
C ALA A 32 6.87 -31.97 -0.25
N LEU A 33 5.95 -31.16 -0.78
CA LEU A 33 5.06 -30.35 0.04
C LEU A 33 3.73 -31.08 0.23
N SER A 34 3.44 -31.51 1.45
CA SER A 34 2.19 -32.20 1.80
C SER A 34 1.23 -31.26 2.53
N PHE A 35 -0.01 -31.20 2.06
CA PHE A 35 -1.11 -30.42 2.64
C PHE A 35 -2.09 -31.30 3.43
N GLY A 36 -1.69 -32.53 3.77
CA GLY A 36 -2.53 -33.52 4.46
C GLY A 36 -3.51 -34.25 3.52
N PHE A 37 -4.16 -33.55 2.59
CA PHE A 37 -5.06 -34.15 1.59
C PHE A 37 -4.42 -34.38 0.21
N ALA A 38 -3.31 -33.70 -0.06
CA ALA A 38 -2.56 -33.82 -1.31
C ALA A 38 -1.08 -33.51 -1.07
N ALA A 39 -0.20 -34.15 -1.84
CA ALA A 39 1.21 -33.83 -1.87
C ALA A 39 1.61 -33.39 -3.27
N LEU A 40 2.41 -32.33 -3.36
CA LEU A 40 3.02 -31.94 -4.62
C LEU A 40 4.30 -32.74 -4.89
N PRO A 41 4.66 -32.90 -6.18
CA PRO A 41 5.91 -33.54 -6.55
C PRO A 41 7.10 -32.89 -5.85
N PRO A 42 8.10 -33.67 -5.44
CA PRO A 42 9.28 -33.14 -4.77
C PRO A 42 10.01 -32.17 -5.70
N GLN A 43 10.31 -30.99 -5.15
CA GLN A 43 11.04 -29.91 -5.81
C GLN A 43 12.05 -29.33 -4.81
N PRO A 44 13.14 -28.67 -5.27
CA PRO A 44 14.06 -28.00 -4.36
C PRO A 44 13.30 -27.05 -3.43
N LEU A 45 13.67 -27.03 -2.14
CA LEU A 45 12.99 -26.21 -1.13
C LEU A 45 12.88 -24.73 -1.53
N ALA A 46 13.88 -24.23 -2.25
CA ALA A 46 13.90 -22.87 -2.80
C ALA A 46 12.69 -22.57 -3.70
N VAL A 47 12.23 -23.53 -4.50
CA VAL A 47 11.08 -23.36 -5.39
C VAL A 47 9.82 -23.04 -4.57
N TRP A 48 9.58 -23.77 -3.48
CA TRP A 48 8.41 -23.54 -2.63
C TRP A 48 8.45 -22.18 -1.94
N ILE A 49 9.60 -21.81 -1.38
CA ILE A 49 9.75 -20.53 -0.66
C ILE A 49 9.62 -19.36 -1.63
N ILE A 50 10.28 -19.42 -2.79
CA ILE A 50 10.21 -18.36 -3.81
C ILE A 50 8.78 -18.25 -4.35
N ALA A 51 8.12 -19.36 -4.65
CA ALA A 51 6.74 -19.35 -5.11
C ALA A 51 5.79 -18.72 -4.08
N ALA A 52 5.90 -19.10 -2.80
CA ALA A 52 5.12 -18.51 -1.73
C ALA A 52 5.40 -17.01 -1.56
N PHE A 53 6.66 -16.59 -1.65
CA PHE A 53 7.04 -15.19 -1.61
C PHE A 53 6.47 -14.38 -2.76
N VAL A 54 6.54 -14.90 -4.00
CA VAL A 54 5.98 -14.23 -5.19
C VAL A 54 4.47 -14.12 -5.09
N ILE A 55 3.78 -15.20 -4.71
CA ILE A 55 2.32 -15.22 -4.56
C ILE A 55 1.90 -14.25 -3.44
N GLY A 56 2.52 -14.35 -2.27
CA GLY A 56 2.24 -13.47 -1.13
C GLY A 56 2.55 -12.00 -1.43
N GLY A 57 3.66 -11.73 -2.13
CA GLY A 57 4.06 -10.39 -2.56
C GLY A 57 3.09 -9.79 -3.58
N LEU A 58 2.64 -10.57 -4.56
CA LEU A 58 1.61 -10.15 -5.52
C LEU A 58 0.29 -9.84 -4.82
N CYS A 59 -0.18 -10.74 -3.95
CA CYS A 59 -1.38 -10.51 -3.13
C CYS A 59 -1.25 -9.25 -2.28
N GLY A 60 -0.11 -9.07 -1.60
CA GLY A 60 0.18 -7.89 -0.79
C GLY A 60 0.21 -6.61 -1.62
N LEU A 61 0.76 -6.64 -2.83
CA LEU A 61 0.78 -5.49 -3.73
C LEU A 61 -0.63 -5.14 -4.22
N LEU A 62 -1.41 -6.13 -4.64
CA LEU A 62 -2.80 -5.95 -5.08
C LEU A 62 -3.66 -5.33 -3.97
N LEU A 63 -3.60 -5.90 -2.77
CA LEU A 63 -4.32 -5.40 -1.60
C LEU A 63 -3.79 -4.05 -1.14
N GLY A 64 -2.48 -3.85 -1.15
CA GLY A 64 -1.82 -2.61 -0.74
C GLY A 64 -2.22 -1.41 -1.60
N VAL A 65 -2.29 -1.58 -2.93
CA VAL A 65 -2.73 -0.52 -3.85
C VAL A 65 -4.18 -0.13 -3.58
N GLY A 66 -5.08 -1.11 -3.40
CA GLY A 66 -6.49 -0.85 -3.07
C GLY A 66 -6.66 -0.14 -1.73
N PHE A 67 -5.97 -0.64 -0.70
CA PHE A 67 -6.04 -0.11 0.66
C PHE A 67 -5.51 1.31 0.76
N MET A 68 -4.36 1.61 0.14
CA MET A 68 -3.77 2.95 0.14
C MET A 68 -4.62 3.98 -0.61
N ARG A 69 -5.28 3.59 -1.69
CA ARG A 69 -6.24 4.46 -2.41
C ARG A 69 -7.44 4.80 -1.52
N GLY A 70 -8.00 3.82 -0.83
CA GLY A 70 -9.12 4.03 0.09
C GLY A 70 -8.76 4.97 1.26
N LEU A 71 -7.57 4.81 1.84
CA LEU A 71 -7.07 5.70 2.89
C LEU A 71 -6.88 7.14 2.40
N ARG A 72 -6.25 7.33 1.23
CA ARG A 72 -6.07 8.68 0.65
C ARG A 72 -7.41 9.35 0.37
N ALA A 73 -8.34 8.63 -0.25
CA ALA A 73 -9.69 9.16 -0.52
C ALA A 73 -10.40 9.59 0.77
N ARG A 74 -10.31 8.79 1.84
CA ARG A 74 -10.90 9.16 3.15
C ARG A 74 -10.27 10.41 3.74
N MET A 75 -8.94 10.56 3.66
CA MET A 75 -8.25 11.77 4.13
C MET A 75 -8.64 13.00 3.32
N GLU A 76 -8.73 12.85 2.00
CA GLU A 76 -9.13 13.92 1.08
C GLU A 76 -10.57 14.37 1.31
N ILE A 77 -11.51 13.42 1.50
CA ILE A 77 -12.90 13.72 1.86
C ILE A 77 -12.97 14.52 3.16
N ARG A 78 -12.21 14.13 4.20
CA ARG A 78 -12.17 14.88 5.48
C ARG A 78 -11.64 16.30 5.28
N ARG A 79 -10.59 16.47 4.49
CA ARG A 79 -10.01 17.78 4.18
C ARG A 79 -11.01 18.66 3.41
N LEU A 80 -11.64 18.12 2.38
CA LEU A 80 -12.63 18.85 1.57
C LEU A 80 -13.85 19.26 2.40
N ARG A 81 -14.34 18.38 3.29
CA ARG A 81 -15.43 18.71 4.22
C ARG A 81 -15.07 19.88 5.14
N SER A 82 -13.86 19.88 5.71
CA SER A 82 -13.40 20.98 6.56
C SER A 82 -13.24 22.30 5.79
N GLN A 83 -12.79 22.25 4.53
CA GLN A 83 -12.69 23.44 3.69
C GLN A 83 -14.08 23.99 3.31
N LEU A 84 -15.05 23.10 3.05
CA LEU A 84 -16.42 23.48 2.78
C LEU A 84 -17.04 24.21 3.98
N GLU A 85 -16.90 23.64 5.18
CA GLU A 85 -17.44 24.20 6.42
C GLU A 85 -16.87 25.59 6.74
N LYS A 86 -15.57 25.79 6.56
CA LYS A 86 -14.94 27.11 6.73
C LYS A 86 -15.45 28.12 5.71
N SER A 87 -15.62 27.69 4.47
CA SER A 87 -16.10 28.57 3.39
C SER A 87 -17.56 28.96 3.61
N THR A 88 -18.41 28.04 4.08
CA THR A 88 -19.80 28.33 4.42
C THR A 88 -19.90 29.32 5.58
N GLN A 89 -19.11 29.15 6.64
CA GLN A 89 -19.08 30.09 7.78
C GLN A 89 -18.64 31.50 7.35
N ALA A 90 -17.63 31.61 6.48
CA ALA A 90 -17.20 32.91 5.96
C ALA A 90 -18.28 33.62 5.14
N LEU A 91 -19.05 32.88 4.32
CA LEU A 91 -20.16 33.44 3.56
C LEU A 91 -21.32 33.89 4.46
N GLU A 92 -21.62 33.16 5.53
CA GLU A 92 -22.63 33.55 6.50
C GLU A 92 -22.23 34.82 7.27
N ALA A 93 -20.97 34.91 7.70
CA ALA A 93 -20.44 36.10 8.34
C ALA A 93 -20.52 37.34 7.43
N LEU A 94 -20.12 37.21 6.17
CA LEU A 94 -20.23 38.29 5.18
C LEU A 94 -21.68 38.71 4.92
N LYS A 95 -22.63 37.75 4.89
CA LYS A 95 -24.06 38.07 4.75
C LYS A 95 -24.60 38.82 5.97
N ALA A 96 -24.23 38.39 7.17
CA ALA A 96 -24.64 39.05 8.42
C ALA A 96 -24.09 40.48 8.51
N GLU A 97 -22.82 40.69 8.14
CA GLU A 97 -22.19 42.01 8.06
C GLU A 97 -22.89 42.91 7.02
N LYS A 98 -23.19 42.37 5.83
CA LYS A 98 -23.89 43.13 4.79
C LYS A 98 -25.31 43.52 5.21
N HIS A 99 -26.00 42.68 5.99
CA HIS A 99 -27.35 42.97 6.47
C HIS A 99 -27.36 44.07 7.55
N SER A 100 -26.40 44.07 8.48
CA SER A 100 -26.30 45.10 9.52
C SER A 100 -25.90 46.48 8.99
N VAL A 101 -25.10 46.52 7.91
CA VAL A 101 -24.76 47.78 7.21
C VAL A 101 -25.97 48.37 6.49
N ASN A 102 -26.89 47.54 5.99
CA ASN A 102 -28.05 47.99 5.23
C ASN A 102 -29.24 48.44 6.12
N GLU A 103 -29.33 47.97 7.37
CA GLU A 103 -30.33 48.45 8.35
C GLU A 103 -29.96 49.79 9.01
N ASN A 104 -28.67 50.15 9.02
CA ASN A 104 -28.17 51.40 9.62
C ASN A 104 -28.13 52.59 8.62
N LYS A 105 -28.71 52.45 7.43
CA LYS A 105 -28.72 53.46 6.37
C LYS A 105 -30.16 53.83 6.01
#